data_AF-A0A0F9HZN9-F1
#
_entry.id   AF-A0A0F9HZN9-F1
#
_cell.length_a   1.000
_cell.length_b   1.000
_cell.length_c   1.000
_cell.angle_alpha   90.00
_cell.angle_beta   90.00
_cell.angle_gamma   90.00
#
_symmetry.space_group_name_H-M   'P 1'
#
loop_
_entity.id
_entity.type
_entity.pdbx_description
1 polymer ?
#
loop_
_entity_poly.entity_id
_entity_poly.type
_entity_poly.pdbx_seq_one_letter_code
_entity_poly.pdbx_strand_id
1 'polypeptide(L)'
;MAVFVPGSSHTAWAQVSNPMSVGFDYVAELYLGVDRAASSGQQNFSLAAHETRDISFEVTMPGIEGDFPVYLDVFSGGMLVGAYQALEDVTIAS
;
A
#
# COMPACT_ATOMS: atom_id res chain seq x y z
N MET A 1 13.73 9.17 -0.71
CA MET A 1 14.19 7.77 -0.66
C MET A 1 14.23 7.33 0.79
N ALA A 2 13.48 6.29 1.14
CA ALA A 2 13.45 5.75 2.50
C ALA A 2 14.42 4.56 2.62
N VAL A 3 15.17 4.49 3.73
CA VAL A 3 16.12 3.41 3.99
C VAL A 3 15.71 2.68 5.27
N PHE A 4 15.59 1.36 5.19
CA PHE A 4 15.20 0.51 6.32
C PHE A 4 16.14 -0.68 6.51
N VAL A 5 16.16 -1.20 7.73
CA VAL A 5 16.95 -2.40 8.08
C VAL A 5 16.17 -3.66 7.66
N PRO A 6 16.85 -4.72 7.15
CA PRO A 6 16.20 -5.99 6.86
C PRO A 6 15.34 -6.51 8.01
N GLY A 7 14.13 -6.97 7.71
CA GLY A 7 13.21 -7.56 8.71
C GLY A 7 12.52 -6.58 9.66
N SER A 8 12.77 -5.27 9.54
CA SER A 8 12.09 -4.26 10.37
C SER A 8 10.65 -3.99 9.91
N SER A 9 9.74 -3.72 10.85
CA SER A 9 8.33 -3.38 10.55
C SER A 9 8.09 -1.88 10.58
N HIS A 10 7.34 -1.37 9.61
CA HIS A 10 7.01 0.05 9.46
C HIS A 10 5.56 0.23 9.00
N THR A 11 5.00 1.39 9.32
CA THR A 11 3.67 1.80 8.85
C THR A 11 3.81 2.73 7.65
N ALA A 12 3.30 2.30 6.49
CA ALA A 12 3.12 3.15 5.32
C ALA A 12 1.73 3.79 5.33
N TRP A 13 1.61 5.00 4.79
CA TRP A 13 0.35 5.74 4.73
C TRP A 13 0.02 6.09 3.30
N ALA A 14 -1.24 5.88 2.89
CA ALA A 14 -1.77 6.35 1.62
C ALA A 14 -3.07 7.10 1.83
N GLN A 15 -3.17 8.29 1.25
CA GLN A 15 -4.42 9.03 1.20
C GLN A 15 -5.31 8.47 0.09
N VAL A 16 -6.52 8.04 0.45
CA VAL A 16 -7.48 7.45 -0.48
C VAL A 16 -8.75 8.29 -0.49
N SER A 17 -9.24 8.60 -1.69
CA SER A 17 -10.46 9.36 -1.91
C SER A 17 -11.49 8.52 -2.65
N ASN A 18 -12.73 8.52 -2.16
CA ASN A 18 -13.87 7.99 -2.90
C ASN A 18 -14.50 9.12 -3.74
N PRO A 19 -14.35 9.14 -5.07
CA PRO A 19 -14.91 10.20 -5.90
C PRO A 19 -16.43 10.07 -6.09
N MET A 20 -17.04 8.97 -5.65
CA MET A 20 -18.44 8.65 -5.90
C MET A 20 -19.36 9.39 -4.94
N SER A 21 -20.59 9.64 -5.38
CA SER A 21 -21.66 10.25 -4.59
C SER A 21 -22.34 9.30 -3.60
N VAL A 22 -21.83 8.06 -3.47
CA VAL A 22 -22.30 7.04 -2.53
C VAL A 22 -21.10 6.38 -1.87
N GLY A 23 -21.32 5.78 -0.69
CA GLY A 23 -20.28 5.04 0.01
C GLY A 23 -19.94 3.73 -0.68
N PHE A 24 -18.68 3.31 -0.59
CA PHE A 24 -18.18 2.05 -1.14
C PHE A 24 -17.24 1.35 -0.16
N ASP A 25 -17.25 0.02 -0.27
CA ASP A 25 -16.25 -0.84 0.35
C ASP A 25 -15.08 -1.04 -0.62
N TYR A 26 -13.88 -0.96 -0.07
CA TYR A 26 -12.63 -1.14 -0.75
C TYR A 26 -11.79 -2.20 -0.05
N VAL A 27 -10.93 -2.82 -0.84
CA VAL A 27 -9.82 -3.62 -0.35
C VAL A 27 -8.56 -3.01 -0.93
N ALA A 28 -7.53 -2.79 -0.12
CA ALA A 28 -6.23 -2.35 -0.63
C ALA A 28 -5.10 -3.21 -0.09
N GLU A 29 -4.02 -3.28 -0.86
CA GLU A 29 -2.80 -3.96 -0.48
C GLU A 29 -1.60 -3.13 -0.93
N LEU A 30 -0.70 -2.84 0.00
CA LEU A 30 0.58 -2.20 -0.28
C LEU A 30 1.68 -3.26 -0.27
N TYR A 31 2.55 -3.25 -1.29
CA TYR A 31 3.60 -4.26 -1.43
C TYR A 31 4.86 -3.74 -2.12
N LEU A 32 5.97 -4.46 -1.92
CA LEU A 32 7.32 -4.12 -2.39
C LEU A 32 7.72 -5.03 -3.54
N GLY A 33 8.06 -4.44 -4.69
CA GLY A 33 8.43 -5.15 -5.91
C GLY A 33 7.25 -5.85 -6.60
N VAL A 34 7.37 -6.12 -7.90
CA VAL A 34 6.30 -6.81 -8.66
C VAL A 34 6.04 -8.24 -8.15
N ASP A 35 7.06 -8.85 -7.54
CA ASP A 35 7.00 -10.18 -6.94
C ASP A 35 6.42 -10.18 -5.52
N ARG A 36 6.03 -9.02 -4.98
CA ARG A 36 5.49 -8.85 -3.62
C ARG A 36 6.43 -9.39 -2.53
N ALA A 37 7.70 -9.00 -2.61
CA ALA A 37 8.75 -9.42 -1.66
C ALA A 37 8.39 -9.13 -0.19
N ALA A 38 7.60 -8.08 0.02
CA ALA A 38 6.81 -7.87 1.23
C ALA A 38 5.45 -7.29 0.87
N SER A 39 4.46 -7.54 1.73
CA SER A 39 3.09 -7.07 1.55
C SER A 39 2.46 -6.77 2.91
N SER A 40 1.58 -5.77 2.95
CA SER A 40 0.69 -5.51 4.09
C SER A 40 -0.39 -6.58 4.28
N GLY A 41 -0.57 -7.45 3.29
CA GLY A 41 -1.81 -8.19 3.10
C GLY A 41 -2.95 -7.27 2.65
N GLN A 42 -4.07 -7.89 2.29
CA GLN A 42 -5.28 -7.18 1.91
C GLN A 42 -5.97 -6.60 3.16
N GLN A 43 -6.32 -5.33 3.09
CA GLN A 43 -7.02 -4.60 4.14
C GLN A 43 -8.35 -4.05 3.61
N ASN A 44 -9.42 -4.32 4.34
CA ASN A 44 -10.75 -3.84 4.00
C ASN A 44 -11.03 -2.51 4.70
N PHE A 45 -11.66 -1.58 3.99
CA PHE A 45 -12.15 -0.33 4.56
C PHE A 45 -13.31 0.24 3.74
N SER A 46 -14.13 1.08 4.36
CA SER A 46 -15.22 1.77 3.68
C SER A 46 -14.96 3.27 3.66
N LEU A 47 -15.32 3.93 2.57
CA LEU A 47 -15.32 5.38 2.45
C LEU A 47 -16.73 5.86 2.12
N ALA A 48 -17.21 6.85 2.87
CA ALA A 48 -18.45 7.54 2.54
C ALA A 48 -18.34 8.28 1.20
N ALA A 49 -19.46 8.78 0.71
CA ALA A 49 -19.50 9.60 -0.50
C ALA A 49 -18.53 10.79 -0.37
N HIS A 50 -17.64 10.97 -1.36
CA HIS A 50 -16.64 12.03 -1.39
C HIS A 50 -15.67 12.06 -0.19
N GLU A 51 -15.62 11.01 0.63
CA GLU A 51 -14.67 10.94 1.75
C GLU A 51 -13.25 10.78 1.22
N THR A 52 -12.31 11.48 1.87
CA THR A 52 -10.88 11.27 1.74
C THR A 52 -10.31 10.91 3.10
N ARG A 53 -9.55 9.83 3.18
CA ARG A 53 -8.97 9.35 4.44
C ARG A 53 -7.60 8.75 4.20
N ASP A 54 -6.72 8.91 5.18
CA ASP A 54 -5.43 8.22 5.22
C ASP A 54 -5.63 6.79 5.72
N ILE A 55 -5.14 5.83 4.96
CA ILE A 55 -5.14 4.40 5.29
C ILE A 55 -3.71 3.99 5.62
N SER A 56 -3.53 3.30 6.75
CA SER A 56 -2.24 2.79 7.20
C SER A 56 -2.06 1.31 6.86
N PHE A 57 -0.86 0.98 6.37
CA PHE A 57 -0.44 -0.34 5.97
C PHE A 57 0.80 -0.75 6.75
N GLU A 58 0.69 -1.77 7.60
CA GLU A 58 1.83 -2.36 8.29
C GLU A 58 2.61 -3.25 7.32
N VAL A 59 3.92 -3.01 7.16
CA VAL A 59 4.77 -3.81 6.27
C VAL A 59 6.08 -4.15 6.96
N THR A 60 6.41 -5.44 6.97
CA THR A 60 7.72 -5.93 7.41
C THR A 60 8.67 -6.00 6.21
N MET A 61 9.80 -5.31 6.30
CA MET A 61 10.80 -5.28 5.23
C MET A 61 11.36 -6.68 4.95
N PRO A 62 11.59 -7.04 3.69
CA PRO A 62 12.31 -8.25 3.31
C PRO A 62 13.61 -8.43 4.10
N GLY A 63 13.99 -9.69 4.33
CA GLY A 63 15.28 -10.03 4.93
C GLY A 63 16.47 -9.92 3.96
N ILE A 64 16.26 -9.33 2.79
CA ILE A 64 17.25 -9.18 1.71
C ILE A 64 17.46 -7.70 1.42
N GLU A 65 18.71 -7.32 1.18
CA GLU A 65 19.06 -5.95 0.78
C GLU A 65 18.69 -5.68 -0.68
N GLY A 66 18.43 -4.42 -0.99
CA GLY A 66 18.11 -3.96 -2.33
C GLY A 66 17.14 -2.80 -2.36
N ASP A 67 16.89 -2.30 -3.57
CA ASP A 67 15.90 -1.26 -3.83
C ASP A 67 14.60 -1.87 -4.33
N PHE A 68 13.49 -1.49 -3.70
CA PHE A 68 12.17 -2.03 -3.96
C PHE A 68 11.20 -0.91 -4.33
N PRO A 69 10.62 -0.94 -5.56
CA PRO A 69 9.50 -0.07 -5.85
C PRO A 69 8.31 -0.44 -4.99
N VAL A 70 7.56 0.56 -4.54
CA VAL A 70 6.38 0.38 -3.69
C VAL A 70 5.12 0.51 -4.54
N TYR A 71 4.22 -0.45 -4.43
CA TYR A 71 2.96 -0.50 -5.14
C TYR A 71 1.78 -0.49 -4.18
N LEU A 72 0.65 0.06 -4.64
CA LEU A 72 -0.64 0.02 -3.97
C LEU A 72 -1.71 -0.40 -4.98
N ASP A 73 -2.31 -1.56 -4.73
CA ASP A 73 -3.50 -2.01 -5.46
C ASP A 73 -4.74 -1.70 -4.63
N VAL A 74 -5.79 -1.21 -5.29
CA VAL A 74 -7.10 -0.92 -4.68
C VAL A 74 -8.18 -1.62 -5.48
N PHE A 75 -9.05 -2.34 -4.78
CA PHE A 75 -10.14 -3.12 -5.31
C PHE A 75 -11.48 -2.64 -4.75
N SER A 76 -12.56 -2.79 -5.51
CA SER A 76 -13.94 -2.68 -5.02
C SER A 76 -14.80 -3.76 -5.66
N GLY A 77 -15.59 -4.47 -4.85
CA GLY A 77 -16.37 -5.63 -5.32
C GLY A 77 -15.52 -6.73 -5.96
N GLY A 78 -14.26 -6.89 -5.53
CA GLY A 78 -13.31 -7.86 -6.10
C GLY A 78 -12.66 -7.45 -7.43
N MET A 79 -13.01 -6.28 -7.99
CA MET A 79 -12.38 -5.75 -9.20
C MET A 79 -11.30 -4.74 -8.85
N LEU A 80 -10.15 -4.80 -9.54
CA LEU A 80 -9.08 -3.80 -9.42
C LEU A 80 -9.57 -2.47 -10.00
N VAL A 81 -9.67 -1.46 -9.15
CA VAL A 81 -10.12 -0.10 -9.52
C VAL A 81 -8.98 0.90 -9.58
N GLY A 82 -7.81 0.58 -9.03
CA GLY A 82 -6.60 1.37 -9.15
C GLY A 82 -5.35 0.56 -8.83
N ALA A 83 -4.28 0.82 -9.57
CA ALA A 83 -2.94 0.29 -9.33
C ALA A 83 -1.98 1.47 -9.40
N TYR A 84 -1.25 1.69 -8.32
CA TYR A 84 -0.39 2.86 -8.14
C TYR A 84 1.02 2.41 -7.79
N GLN A 85 2.01 3.18 -8.25
CA GLN A 85 3.40 3.05 -7.81
C GLN A 85 3.79 4.34 -7.09
N ALA A 86 4.47 4.22 -5.96
CA ALA A 86 5.06 5.36 -5.28
C ALA A 86 6.15 6.02 -6.16
N LEU A 87 6.39 7.31 -5.95
CA LEU A 87 7.44 8.05 -6.67
C LEU A 87 8.85 7.66 -6.22
N GLU A 88 8.98 7.16 -4.99
CA GLU A 88 10.25 6.77 -4.41
C GLU A 88 10.24 5.28 -4.08
N ASP A 89 11.39 4.66 -4.31
CA ASP A 89 11.66 3.30 -3.89
C ASP A 89 12.06 3.27 -2.40
N VAL A 90 11.93 2.08 -1.83
CA VAL A 90 12.44 1.73 -0.51
C VAL A 90 13.75 0.99 -0.68
N THR A 91 14.81 1.49 -0.04
CA THR A 91 16.10 0.80 0.05
C THR A 91 16.16 0.00 1.35
N ILE A 92 16.54 -1.26 1.26
CA ILE A 92 16.83 -2.13 2.40
C ILE A 92 18.33 -2.33 2.47
N ALA A 93 18.94 -1.92 3.58
CA ALA A 93 20.38 -2.02 3.81
C ALA A 93 20.71 -2.09 5.31
N SER A 94 21.81 -2.76 5.66
CA SER A 94 22.35 -2.84 7.04
C SER A 94 23.20 -1.64 7.46
#